data_AF-A0A842RBU1-F1
#
_entry.id   AF-A0A842RBU1-F1
#
_cell.length_a   1.000
_cell.length_b   1.000
_cell.length_c   1.000
_cell.angle_alpha   90.00
_cell.angle_beta   90.00
_cell.angle_gamma   90.00
#
_symmetry.space_group_name_H-M   'P 1'
#
loop_
_entity.id
_entity.type
_entity.pdbx_description
1 polymer ?
#
loop_
_entity_poly.entity_id
_entity_poly.type
_entity_poly.pdbx_seq_one_letter_code
_entity_poly.pdbx_strand_id
1 'polypeptide(L)' 'MPYTCPKCGSGNIKEVEDKSNVLGYAGHNPIYAKIKVCRECGHRFDE' A
#
# COMPACT_ATOMS: atom_id res chain seq x y z
N MET A 1 -3.51 16.76 1.99
CA MET A 1 -2.14 16.61 2.52
C MET A 1 -1.37 15.70 1.58
N PRO A 2 -0.13 16.03 1.22
CA PRO A 2 0.49 15.47 0.02
C PRO A 2 0.75 13.97 0.19
N TYR A 3 0.45 13.22 -0.87
CA TYR A 3 0.82 11.82 -1.07
C TYR A 3 2.34 11.72 -1.26
N THR A 4 3.11 12.14 -0.27
CA THR A 4 4.58 12.15 -0.29
C THR A 4 5.13 11.15 0.70
N CYS A 5 6.15 10.41 0.27
CA CYS A 5 6.73 9.35 1.07
C CYS A 5 7.43 9.98 2.29
N PRO A 6 7.10 9.58 3.53
CA PRO A 6 7.74 10.14 4.73
C PRO A 6 9.25 9.82 4.80
N LYS A 7 9.70 8.82 4.03
CA LYS A 7 11.08 8.37 4.03
C LYS A 7 11.98 9.13 3.06
N CYS A 8 11.48 9.48 1.87
CA CYS A 8 12.29 10.14 0.83
C CYS A 8 11.71 11.46 0.31
N GLY A 9 10.49 11.83 0.70
CA GLY A 9 9.83 13.04 0.21
C GLY A 9 9.31 12.96 -1.23
N SER A 10 9.39 11.78 -1.89
CA SER A 10 8.89 11.60 -3.25
C SER A 10 7.36 11.48 -3.29
N GLY A 11 6.73 12.11 -4.28
CA GLY A 11 5.31 11.98 -4.58
C GLY A 11 4.94 10.73 -5.38
N ASN A 12 5.92 9.89 -5.75
CA ASN A 12 5.71 8.73 -6.60
C ASN A 12 5.30 7.50 -5.76
N ILE A 13 4.03 7.48 -5.38
CA ILE A 13 3.45 6.47 -4.50
C ILE A 13 2.44 5.64 -5.29
N LYS A 14 2.55 4.32 -5.17
CA LYS A 14 1.66 3.36 -5.81
C LYS A 14 0.88 2.60 -4.76
N GLU A 15 -0.42 2.53 -4.93
CA GLU A 15 -1.27 1.63 -4.16
C GLU A 15 -1.14 0.21 -4.70
N VAL A 16 -0.88 -0.75 -3.82
CA VAL A 16 -0.83 -2.16 -4.13
C VAL A 16 -1.60 -2.94 -3.08
N GLU A 17 -2.20 -4.05 -3.50
CA GLU A 17 -2.85 -4.98 -2.59
C GLU A 17 -1.80 -5.89 -1.97
N ASP A 18 -1.65 -5.85 -0.64
CA ASP A 18 -0.83 -6.77 0.11
C ASP A 18 -1.53 -8.14 0.13
N LYS A 19 -1.09 -9.02 -0.78
CA LYS A 19 -1.52 -10.41 -0.81
C LYS A 19 -0.86 -11.28 0.27
N SER A 20 0.06 -10.70 1.04
CA SER A 20 0.74 -11.38 2.14
C SER A 20 -0.24 -11.60 3.31
N ASN A 21 -1.20 -10.70 3.51
CA ASN A 21 -2.23 -10.82 4.54
C ASN A 21 -3.62 -10.65 3.95
N VAL A 22 -4.42 -11.71 4.02
CA VAL A 22 -5.86 -11.65 3.73
C VAL A 22 -6.55 -11.01 4.94
N LEU A 23 -7.16 -9.84 4.75
CA LEU A 23 -7.95 -9.16 5.78
C LEU A 23 -9.24 -9.91 6.11
N GLY A 24 -9.78 -10.61 5.12
CA GLY A 24 -11.00 -11.37 5.27
C GLY A 24 -11.46 -11.89 3.92
N TYR A 25 -12.63 -12.51 3.90
CA TYR A 25 -13.22 -13.05 2.69
C TYR A 25 -14.59 -12.41 2.48
N ALA A 26 -14.78 -11.75 1.33
CA ALA A 26 -16.11 -11.35 0.88
C ALA A 26 -16.71 -12.52 0.09
N GLY A 27 -17.39 -13.43 0.79
CA GLY A 27 -17.86 -14.69 0.22
C GLY A 27 -16.68 -15.62 -0.11
N HIS A 28 -16.45 -15.89 -1.40
CA HIS A 28 -15.31 -16.68 -1.88
C HIS A 28 -14.10 -15.83 -2.34
N ASN A 29 -14.22 -14.51 -2.35
CA ASN A 29 -13.14 -13.65 -2.80
C ASN A 29 -12.30 -13.16 -1.61
N PRO A 30 -10.99 -13.49 -1.54
CA PRO A 30 -10.12 -12.94 -0.51
C PRO A 30 -9.98 -11.43 -0.69
N ILE A 31 -10.19 -10.69 0.40
CA ILE A 31 -9.98 -9.26 0.49
C ILE A 31 -8.56 -9.03 1.01
N TYR A 32 -7.80 -8.24 0.27
CA TYR A 32 -6.43 -7.88 0.60
C TYR A 32 -6.35 -6.46 1.14
N ALA A 33 -5.41 -6.21 2.04
CA ALA A 33 -5.14 -4.85 2.50
C ALA A 33 -4.56 -4.02 1.36
N LYS A 34 -5.06 -2.80 1.17
CA LYS A 34 -4.43 -1.85 0.25
C LYS A 34 -3.35 -1.11 1.00
N ILE A 35 -2.11 -1.25 0.56
CA ILE A 35 -0.96 -0.55 1.11
C ILE A 35 -0.42 0.44 0.07
N LYS A 36 0.19 1.52 0.55
CA LYS A 36 0.88 2.49 -0.29
C LYS A 36 2.36 2.17 -0.32
N VAL A 37 2.95 2.12 -1.51
CA VAL A 37 4.36 1.81 -1.72
C VAL A 37 5.00 2.91 -2.53
N CYS A 38 6.03 3.54 -1.97
CA CYS A 38 6.85 4.48 -2.72
C CYS A 38 7.67 3.71 -3.77
N ARG A 39 7.53 4.08 -5.04
CA ARG A 39 8.31 3.47 -6.13
C ARG A 39 9.77 3.90 -6.16
N GLU A 40 10.07 5.04 -5.56
CA GLU A 40 11.43 5.59 -5.57
C GLU A 40 12.33 4.91 -4.54
N CYS A 41 11.85 4.74 -3.30
CA CYS A 41 12.64 4.15 -2.21
C CYS A 41 12.17 2.77 -1.76
N GLY A 42 11.05 2.27 -2.28
CA GLY A 42 10.46 0.97 -1.92
C GLY A 42 9.79 0.93 -0.54
N HIS A 43 9.63 2.08 0.12
CA HIS A 43 8.99 2.14 1.44
C HIS A 43 7.50 1.84 1.34
N ARG A 44 7.03 0.89 2.16
CA ARG A 44 5.64 0.47 2.27
C ARG A 44 5.05 1.08 3.52
N PHE A 45 3.87 1.68 3.40
CA PHE A 45 3.15 2.25 4.53
C PHE A 45 1.65 2.09 4.27
N ASP A 46 0.94 1.63 5.30
CA ASP A 46 -0.50 1.74 5.42
C ASP A 46 -0.84 3.08 6.09
N GLU A 47 -1.96 3.69 5.70
CA GLU A 47 -2.40 5.02 6.18
C GLU A 47 -3.03 4.93 7.57
#